data_AF-A0A1L7CD89-F1
#
_entry.id   AF-A0A1L7CD89-F1
#
_cell.length_a   1.000
_cell.length_b   1.000
_cell.length_c   1.000
_cell.angle_alpha   90.00
_cell.angle_beta   90.00
_cell.angle_gamma   90.00
#
_symmetry.space_group_name_H-M   'P 1'
#
loop_
_entity.id
_entity.type
_entity.pdbx_description
1 polymer ?
#
loop_
_entity_poly.entity_id
_entity_poly.type
_entity_poly.pdbx_seq_one_letter_code
_entity_poly.pdbx_strand_id
1 'polypeptide(L)' 'MFGLFKKTAAPTHEAAERTDVPLSPHMTLMMAEELPILDSASRVRVYEILKEYDGPLIETQEQLPQEIKDLMDL' A
#
# COMPACT_ATOMS: atom_id res chain seq x y z
N MET A 1 -17.45 -34.97 -18.74
CA MET A 1 -17.79 -33.53 -18.72
C MET A 1 -17.63 -33.06 -17.28
N PHE A 2 -17.20 -31.81 -17.09
CA PHE A 2 -16.98 -31.10 -15.81
C PHE A 2 -15.57 -31.17 -15.22
N GLY A 3 -14.80 -30.12 -15.53
CA GLY A 3 -13.46 -29.86 -15.03
C GLY A 3 -13.48 -29.29 -13.62
N LEU A 4 -12.60 -29.84 -12.79
CA LEU A 4 -12.28 -29.37 -11.45
C LEU A 4 -11.37 -28.14 -11.55
N PHE A 5 -11.95 -26.95 -11.70
CA PHE A 5 -11.19 -25.71 -11.55
C PHE A 5 -11.04 -25.42 -10.05
N LYS A 6 -9.94 -25.91 -9.48
CA LYS A 6 -9.51 -25.50 -8.14
C LYS A 6 -9.04 -24.05 -8.24
N LYS A 7 -9.83 -23.11 -7.69
CA LYS A 7 -9.42 -21.71 -7.51
C LYS A 7 -8.20 -21.72 -6.59
N THR A 8 -7.02 -21.42 -7.13
CA THR A 8 -5.82 -21.18 -6.32
C THR A 8 -6.11 -19.96 -5.45
N ALA A 9 -6.10 -20.13 -4.12
CA ALA A 9 -6.20 -19.00 -3.21
C ALA A 9 -5.02 -18.06 -3.52
N ALA A 10 -5.30 -16.77 -3.71
CA ALA A 10 -4.25 -15.78 -3.90
C ALA A 10 -3.28 -15.83 -2.70
N PRO A 11 -1.97 -15.63 -2.92
CA PRO A 11 -1.01 -15.61 -1.83
C PRO A 11 -1.44 -14.59 -0.77
N THR A 12 -1.57 -15.06 0.47
CA THR A 12 -1.86 -14.23 1.64
C THR A 12 -0.60 -13.47 2.01
N HIS A 13 -0.64 -12.14 1.95
CA HIS A 13 0.50 -11.27 2.24
C HIS A 13 0.32 -10.66 3.63
N GLU A 14 1.17 -11.04 4.59
CA GLU A 14 1.06 -10.60 5.99
C GLU A 14 1.06 -9.08 6.14
N ALA A 15 1.80 -8.36 5.29
CA ALA A 15 1.84 -6.90 5.27
C ALA A 15 0.45 -6.29 5.02
N ALA A 16 -0.32 -6.83 4.07
CA ALA A 16 -1.66 -6.36 3.73
C ALA A 16 -2.73 -6.81 4.74
N GLU A 17 -2.54 -7.95 5.40
CA GLU A 17 -3.54 -8.51 6.33
C GLU A 17 -3.42 -7.96 7.75
N ARG A 18 -2.29 -7.35 8.12
CA ARG A 18 -2.01 -6.88 9.49
C ARG A 18 -1.75 -5.38 9.60
N THR A 19 -1.97 -4.59 8.55
CA THR A 19 -1.89 -3.13 8.61
C THR A 19 -3.26 -2.50 8.42
N ASP A 20 -3.56 -1.53 9.27
CA ASP A 20 -4.73 -0.67 9.17
C ASP A 20 -4.31 0.63 8.47
N VAL A 21 -4.16 0.55 7.14
CA VAL A 21 -3.77 1.66 6.28
C VAL A 21 -4.75 1.77 5.11
N PRO A 22 -5.00 2.97 4.56
CA PRO A 22 -5.96 3.17 3.47
C PRO A 22 -5.40 2.76 2.11
N LEU A 23 -4.69 1.63 2.04
CA LEU A 23 -4.00 1.12 0.85
C LEU A 23 -4.55 -0.25 0.45
N SER A 24 -4.71 -0.48 -0.85
CA SER A 24 -4.96 -1.82 -1.37
C SER A 24 -3.77 -2.74 -1.07
N PRO A 25 -3.94 -4.08 -1.03
CA PRO A 25 -2.83 -5.01 -0.80
C PRO A 25 -1.63 -4.79 -1.73
N HIS A 26 -1.90 -4.44 -2.99
CA HIS A 26 -0.87 -4.10 -3.97
C HIS A 26 -0.10 -2.83 -3.56
N MET A 27 -0.82 -1.76 -3.21
CA MET A 27 -0.20 -0.51 -2.76
C MET A 27 0.54 -0.67 -1.44
N THR A 28 0.03 -1.49 -0.50
CA THR A 28 0.72 -1.81 0.75
C THR A 28 2.06 -2.49 0.51
N LEU A 29 2.12 -3.44 -0.43
CA LEU A 29 3.37 -4.10 -0.79
C LEU A 29 4.37 -3.13 -1.44
N MET A 30 3.91 -2.30 -2.39
CA MET A 30 4.77 -1.30 -3.04
C MET A 30 5.31 -0.29 -2.01
N MET A 31 4.47 0.22 -1.12
CA MET A 31 4.93 1.07 0.00
C MET A 31 5.93 0.34 0.90
N ALA A 32 5.71 -0.95 1.21
CA ALA A 32 6.64 -1.71 2.03
C ALA A 32 8.02 -1.89 1.38
N GLU A 33 8.10 -1.89 0.05
CA GLU A 33 9.35 -1.94 -0.72
C GLU A 33 10.07 -0.57 -0.76
N GLU A 34 9.32 0.52 -0.89
CA GLU A 34 9.88 1.87 -1.06
C GLU A 34 10.21 2.59 0.27
N LEU A 35 9.39 2.44 1.31
CA LEU A 35 9.56 3.14 2.60
C LEU A 35 10.93 2.94 3.28
N PRO A 36 11.61 1.77 3.17
CA PRO A 36 12.96 1.58 3.69
C PRO A 36 14.04 2.45 3.03
N ILE A 37 13.80 2.93 1.80
CA ILE A 37 14.75 3.75 1.04
C ILE A 37 14.69 5.22 1.51
N LEU A 38 13.52 5.67 1.97
CA LEU A 38 13.33 7.01 2.51
C LEU A 38 14.14 7.23 3.80
N ASP A 39 14.59 8.48 4.00
CA ASP A 39 15.15 8.89 5.28
C ASP A 39 14.10 8.78 6.40
N SER A 40 14.58 8.78 7.65
CA SER A 40 13.70 8.57 8.80
C SER A 40 12.59 9.61 8.93
N ALA A 41 12.85 10.88 8.58
CA ALA A 41 11.85 11.94 8.71
C ALA A 41 10.78 11.81 7.63
N SER A 42 11.17 11.58 6.37
CA SER A 42 10.24 11.38 5.26
C SER A 42 9.35 10.15 5.48
N ARG A 43 9.90 9.03 5.95
CA ARG A 43 9.10 7.84 6.29
C ARG A 43 8.07 8.10 7.39
N VAL A 44 8.46 8.82 8.45
CA VAL A 44 7.50 9.22 9.51
C VAL A 44 6.38 10.07 8.92
N ARG A 45 6.72 11.02 8.05
CA ARG A 45 5.74 11.90 7.41
C ARG A 45 4.75 11.13 6.55
N VAL A 46 5.20 10.14 5.78
CA VAL A 46 4.31 9.27 5.01
C VAL A 46 3.32 8.54 5.91
N TYR A 47 3.77 7.98 7.05
CA TYR A 47 2.86 7.31 7.99
C TYR A 47 1.84 8.26 8.62
N GLU A 48 2.22 9.49 8.95
CA GLU A 48 1.30 10.52 9.45
C GLU A 48 0.22 10.82 8.41
N ILE A 49 0.61 11.07 7.16
CA ILE A 49 -0.32 11.37 6.07
C ILE A 49 -1.29 10.21 5.87
N LEU A 50 -0.80 8.96 5.80
CA LEU A 50 -1.65 7.79 5.62
C LEU A 50 -2.59 7.55 6.81
N LYS A 51 -2.17 7.89 8.03
CA LYS A 51 -2.98 7.77 9.25
C LYS A 51 -4.09 8.81 9.32
N GLU A 52 -3.84 10.02 8.82
CA GLU A 52 -4.78 11.15 8.82
C GLU A 52 -5.65 11.18 7.55
N TYR A 53 -5.45 10.26 6.62
CA TYR A 53 -6.15 10.23 5.36
C TYR A 53 -7.58 9.69 5.52
N ASP A 54 -8.57 10.56 5.34
CA ASP A 54 -10.00 10.25 5.42
C ASP A 54 -10.66 9.93 4.05
N GLY A 55 -9.85 9.70 3.00
CA GLY A 55 -10.33 9.47 1.64
C GLY A 55 -10.69 8.00 1.33
N PRO A 56 -11.06 7.70 0.07
CA PRO A 56 -11.30 6.33 -0.37
C PRO A 56 -10.02 5.50 -0.38
N LEU A 57 -10.16 4.17 -0.35
CA LEU A 57 -9.06 3.22 -0.49
C LEU A 57 -8.17 3.57 -1.69
N ILE A 58 -6.87 3.66 -1.46
CA ILE A 58 -5.86 3.98 -2.48
C ILE A 58 -5.47 2.67 -3.17
N GLU A 59 -5.85 2.55 -4.43
CA GLU A 59 -5.59 1.38 -5.27
C GLU A 59 -4.43 1.58 -6.25
N THR A 60 -4.09 2.84 -6.59
CA THR A 60 -3.02 3.19 -7.53
C THR A 60 -2.12 4.32 -7.01
N GLN A 61 -0.96 4.51 -7.65
CA GLN A 61 0.00 5.57 -7.27
C GLN A 61 -0.57 6.97 -7.48
N GLU A 62 -1.37 7.17 -8.52
CA GLU A 62 -1.95 8.49 -8.85
C GLU A 62 -2.92 8.99 -7.77
N GLN A 63 -3.52 8.05 -7.02
CA GLN A 63 -4.44 8.33 -5.92
C GLN A 63 -3.73 8.69 -4.61
N LEU A 64 -2.41 8.54 -4.53
CA LEU A 64 -1.66 8.94 -3.34
C LEU A 64 -1.77 10.46 -3.13
N PRO A 65 -1.88 10.90 -1.86
CA PRO A 65 -1.70 12.30 -1.49
C PRO A 65 -0.45 12.89 -2.16
N GLN A 66 -0.56 14.12 -2.69
CA GLN A 66 0.52 14.73 -3.46
C GLN A 66 1.84 14.77 -2.69
N GLU A 67 1.78 15.09 -1.39
CA GLU A 67 2.95 15.12 -0.53
C GLU A 67 3.66 13.76 -0.44
N ILE A 68 2.96 12.63 -0.47
CA ILE A 68 3.59 11.30 -0.50
C ILE A 68 4.30 11.07 -1.83
N LYS A 69 3.68 11.46 -2.96
CA LYS A 69 4.30 11.33 -4.28
C LYS A 69 5.59 12.14 -4.38
N ASP A 70 5.56 13.36 -3.84
CA ASP A 70 6.73 14.24 -3.81
C ASP A 70 7.85 13.68 -2.90
N LEU A 71 7.50 13.09 -1.75
CA LEU A 71 8.48 12.46 -0.84
C LEU A 71 9.12 11.20 -1.43
N MET A 72 8.42 10.52 -2.34
CA MET A 72 8.81 9.23 -2.91
C MET A 72 9.29 9.34 -4.37
N ASP A 73 9.33 10.55 -4.94
CA ASP A 73 9.67 10.82 -6.34
C ASP A 73 8.84 9.97 -7.35
N LEU A 74 7.53 9.83 -7.10
CA LEU A 74 6.56 9.04 -7.91
C LEU A 74 5.83 9.85 -8.99
#